data_AF-A0A9D2QDH1-F1
#
_entry.id   AF-A0A9D2QDH1-F1
#
_cell.length_a   1.000
_cell.length_b   1.000
_cell.length_c   1.000
_cell.angle_alpha   90.00
_cell.angle_beta   90.00
_cell.angle_gamma   90.00
#
_symmetry.space_group_name_H-M   'P 1'
#
loop_
_entity.id
_entity.type
_entity.pdbx_description
1 polymer ?
#
loop_
_entity_poly.entity_id
_entity_poly.type
_entity_poly.pdbx_seq_one_letter_code
_entity_poly.pdbx_strand_id
1 'polypeptide(L)'
;FYKASQEDKKIGVATVYRMINALEEIGAISRKNMYRIESGENCVGGCEIILEDDTVFRMPKEKLDQIVRDGARQRGYLSDSKKISRIIYHGGQC
;
A
#
# COMPACT_ATOMS: atom_id res chain seq x y z
N PHE A 1 -21.80 -10.74 8.55
CA PHE A 1 -23.15 -11.24 8.91
C PHE A 1 -24.26 -10.45 8.26
N TYR A 2 -24.42 -9.14 8.54
CA TYR A 2 -25.55 -8.34 8.05
C TYR A 2 -25.79 -8.44 6.53
N LYS A 3 -24.75 -8.26 5.71
CA LYS A 3 -24.84 -8.43 4.25
C LYS A 3 -25.21 -9.86 3.83
N ALA A 4 -24.55 -10.86 4.41
CA ALA A 4 -24.82 -12.28 4.09
C ALA A 4 -26.25 -12.72 4.47
N SER A 5 -26.81 -12.20 5.58
CA SER A 5 -28.17 -12.50 6.00
C SER A 5 -29.24 -11.77 5.17
N GLN A 6 -28.89 -10.63 4.54
CA GLN A 6 -29.75 -9.95 3.56
C GLN A 6 -29.86 -10.75 2.25
N GLU A 7 -28.76 -11.35 1.80
CA GLU A 7 -28.73 -12.17 0.59
C GLU A 7 -29.34 -13.57 0.81
N ASP A 8 -28.99 -14.23 1.92
CA ASP A 8 -29.58 -15.52 2.30
C ASP A 8 -29.93 -15.56 3.79
N LYS A 9 -31.23 -15.57 4.07
CA LYS A 9 -31.80 -15.62 5.43
C LYS A 9 -31.47 -16.92 6.17
N LYS A 10 -31.01 -17.97 5.48
CA LYS A 10 -30.56 -19.23 6.11
C LYS A 10 -29.16 -19.10 6.72
N ILE A 11 -28.40 -18.06 6.38
CA ILE A 11 -27.07 -17.82 6.92
C ILE A 11 -27.17 -17.15 8.29
N GLY A 12 -27.05 -17.96 9.34
CA GLY A 12 -26.97 -17.50 10.72
C GLY A 12 -25.58 -16.98 11.12
N VAL A 13 -25.53 -16.23 12.23
CA VAL A 13 -24.30 -15.67 12.80
C VAL A 13 -23.24 -16.77 13.03
N ALA A 14 -23.65 -17.90 13.61
CA ALA A 14 -22.77 -19.04 13.87
C ALA A 14 -22.15 -19.62 12.59
N THR A 15 -22.89 -19.64 11.49
CA THR A 15 -22.40 -20.13 10.19
C THR A 15 -21.31 -19.21 9.66
N VAL A 16 -21.49 -17.89 9.77
CA VAL A 16 -20.46 -16.92 9.37
C VAL A 16 -19.18 -17.12 10.17
N TYR A 17 -19.27 -17.30 11.50
CA TYR A 17 -18.08 -17.55 12.32
C TYR A 17 -17.35 -18.85 11.96
N ARG A 18 -18.07 -19.93 11.66
CA ARG A 18 -17.45 -21.18 11.19
C ARG A 18 -16.73 -20.99 9.84
N MET A 19 -17.31 -20.22 8.93
CA MET A 19 -16.65 -19.89 7.65
C MET A 19 -15.37 -19.08 7.85
N ILE A 20 -15.40 -18.07 8.74
CA ILE A 20 -14.20 -17.27 9.05
C ILE A 20 -13.13 -18.15 9.69
N ASN A 21 -13.48 -19.08 10.59
CA ASN A 21 -12.52 -20.05 11.14
C ASN A 21 -11.91 -20.92 10.04
N ALA A 22 -12.74 -21.52 9.18
CA ALA A 22 -12.27 -22.42 8.13
C ALA A 22 -11.35 -21.71 7.12
N LEU A 23 -11.70 -20.49 6.71
CA LEU A 23 -10.88 -19.68 5.81
C LEU A 23 -9.54 -19.29 6.46
N GLU A 24 -9.50 -19.12 7.78
CA GLU A 24 -8.27 -18.83 8.50
C GLU A 24 -7.40 -20.07 8.66
N GLU A 25 -7.99 -21.22 8.96
CA GLU A 25 -7.30 -22.52 9.08
C GLU A 25 -6.59 -22.91 7.77
N ILE A 26 -7.20 -22.65 6.62
CA ILE A 26 -6.59 -22.91 5.30
C ILE A 26 -5.68 -21.77 4.83
N GLY A 27 -5.52 -20.70 5.61
CA GLY A 27 -4.69 -19.55 5.29
C GLY A 27 -5.24 -18.61 4.21
N ALA A 28 -6.52 -18.75 3.84
CA ALA A 28 -7.17 -17.87 2.87
C ALA A 28 -7.44 -16.46 3.44
N ILE A 29 -7.59 -16.33 4.76
CA ILE A 29 -7.73 -15.05 5.45
C ILE A 29 -6.92 -15.03 6.76
N SER A 30 -6.58 -13.84 7.27
CA SER A 30 -5.89 -13.67 8.56
C SER A 30 -6.59 -12.61 9.41
N ARG A 31 -7.05 -12.96 10.62
CA ARG A 31 -7.74 -12.01 11.52
C ARG A 31 -6.84 -10.90 12.06
N LYS A 32 -5.52 -11.11 12.01
CA LYS A 32 -4.55 -10.09 12.44
C LYS A 32 -4.52 -8.87 11.51
N ASN A 33 -5.11 -8.95 10.32
CA ASN A 33 -5.16 -7.88 9.31
C ASN A 33 -6.59 -7.54 8.84
N MET A 34 -7.63 -7.75 9.66
CA MET A 34 -9.04 -7.61 9.23
C MET A 34 -9.45 -6.17 8.83
N TYR A 35 -8.66 -5.15 9.18
CA TYR A 35 -8.87 -3.75 8.79
C TYR A 35 -7.82 -3.23 7.81
N ARG A 36 -6.82 -4.04 7.48
CA ARG A 36 -5.95 -3.73 6.37
C ARG A 36 -6.67 -4.25 5.13
N ILE A 37 -7.48 -3.37 4.55
CA ILE A 37 -7.58 -3.34 3.09
C ILE A 37 -6.18 -2.99 2.64
N GLU A 38 -5.29 -3.99 2.59
CA GLU A 38 -4.18 -3.94 1.67
C GLU A 38 -4.87 -3.81 0.32
N SER A 39 -4.96 -2.56 -0.15
CA SER A 39 -5.35 -2.29 -1.51
C SER A 39 -4.48 -3.24 -2.33
N GLY A 40 -5.11 -4.22 -2.96
CA GLY A 40 -4.48 -5.13 -3.90
C GLY A 40 -3.97 -4.40 -5.15
N GLU A 41 -3.91 -3.07 -5.13
CA GLU A 41 -2.95 -2.31 -5.91
C GLU A 41 -1.60 -2.48 -5.23
N ASN A 42 -0.91 -3.55 -5.62
CA ASN A 42 0.49 -3.49 -6.01
C ASN A 42 1.18 -2.26 -5.38
N CYS A 43 1.78 -2.42 -4.18
CA CYS A 43 2.58 -1.37 -3.55
C CYS A 43 3.82 -1.11 -4.42
N VAL A 44 3.60 -0.56 -5.61
CA VAL A 44 4.61 -0.03 -6.51
C VAL A 44 5.06 1.23 -5.78
N GLY A 45 6.08 1.07 -4.92
CA GLY A 45 6.54 2.11 -4.00
C GLY A 45 6.51 3.48 -4.67
N GLY A 46 5.97 4.49 -4.00
CA GLY A 46 5.71 5.79 -4.61
C GLY A 46 5.52 6.83 -3.53
N CYS A 47 5.14 8.04 -3.92
CA CYS A 47 4.85 9.13 -2.99
C CYS A 47 3.56 9.83 -3.42
N GLU A 48 2.75 10.23 -2.43
CA GLU A 48 1.64 11.15 -2.62
C GLU A 48 2.10 12.55 -2.24
N ILE A 49 1.94 13.51 -3.15
CA ILE A 49 2.19 14.93 -2.89
C ILE A 49 0.84 15.60 -2.70
N ILE A 50 0.63 16.16 -1.50
CA ILE A 50 -0.57 16.91 -1.15
C ILE A 50 -0.20 18.39 -1.19
N LEU A 51 -0.88 19.15 -2.04
CA LEU A 51 -0.72 20.60 -2.13
C LEU A 51 -1.64 21.31 -1.12
N GLU A 52 -1.40 22.60 -0.91
CA GLU A 52 -2.20 23.42 0.03
C GLU A 52 -3.67 23.56 -0.37
N ASP A 53 -4.01 23.32 -1.64
CA ASP A 53 -5.37 23.32 -2.18
C ASP A 53 -6.04 21.94 -2.14
N ASP A 54 -5.49 21.01 -1.35
CA ASP A 54 -5.90 19.61 -1.22
C ASP A 54 -5.76 18.78 -2.53
N THR A 55 -5.06 19.30 -3.55
CA THR A 55 -4.76 18.51 -4.74
C THR A 55 -3.76 17.40 -4.40
N VAL A 56 -4.11 16.16 -4.71
CA VAL A 56 -3.26 14.98 -4.47
C VAL A 56 -2.65 14.46 -5.77
N PHE A 57 -1.32 14.43 -5.83
CA PHE A 57 -0.57 13.80 -6.92
C PHE A 57 0.00 12.45 -6.49
N ARG A 58 -0.45 11.39 -7.13
CA ARG A 58 0.16 10.05 -6.99
C ARG A 58 1.30 9.89 -7.98
N MET A 59 2.49 9.63 -7.46
CA MET A 59 3.70 9.46 -8.24
C MET A 59 4.28 8.05 -8.02
N PRO A 60 4.56 7.31 -9.11
CA PRO A 60 5.22 6.01 -9.02
C PRO A 60 6.72 6.15 -8.71
N LYS A 61 7.35 5.05 -8.28
CA LYS A 61 8.77 4.99 -7.89
C LYS A 61 9.70 5.55 -8.94
N GLU A 62 9.48 5.20 -10.19
CA GLU A 62 10.39 5.47 -11.30
C GLU A 62 10.51 6.98 -11.52
N LYS A 63 9.38 7.67 -11.43
CA LYS A 63 9.32 9.13 -11.53
C LYS A 63 9.95 9.81 -10.31
N LEU A 64 9.73 9.26 -9.11
CA LEU A 64 10.37 9.76 -7.89
C LEU A 64 11.89 9.61 -7.95
N ASP A 65 12.40 8.45 -8.40
CA ASP A 65 13.82 8.19 -8.62
C ASP A 65 14.45 9.23 -9.56
N GLN A 66 13.75 9.54 -10.66
CA GLN A 66 14.21 10.53 -11.62
C GLN A 66 14.34 11.92 -10.98
N ILE A 67 13.33 12.36 -10.24
CA ILE A 67 13.34 13.65 -9.54
C ILE A 67 14.48 13.73 -8.53
N VAL A 68 14.69 12.67 -7.74
CA VAL A 68 15.79 12.61 -6.76
C VAL A 68 17.15 12.70 -7.46
N ARG A 69 17.33 12.00 -8.58
CA ARG A 69 18.59 12.04 -9.35
C ARG A 69 18.85 13.42 -9.94
N ASP A 70 17.83 14.06 -10.51
CA ASP A 70 17.97 15.37 -11.12
C ASP A 70 18.19 16.46 -10.07
N GLY A 71 17.48 16.39 -8.94
CA GLY A 71 17.72 17.26 -7.80
C GLY A 71 19.14 17.10 -7.25
N ALA A 72 19.65 15.86 -7.16
CA ALA A 72 21.01 15.60 -6.71
C ALA A 72 22.07 16.20 -7.64
N ARG A 73 21.84 16.17 -8.95
CA ARG A 73 22.69 16.82 -9.96
C ARG A 73 22.68 18.34 -9.80
N GLN A 74 21.50 18.94 -9.74
CA GLN A 74 21.34 20.40 -9.68
C GLN A 74 21.92 21.00 -8.39
N ARG A 75 21.87 20.26 -7.29
CA ARG A 75 22.42 20.70 -5.99
C ARG A 75 23.91 20.40 -5.82
N GLY A 76 24.57 19.82 -6.81
CA GLY A 76 26.02 19.56 -6.78
C GLY A 76 26.44 18.36 -5.93
N TYR A 77 25.52 17.46 -5.58
CA TYR A 77 25.86 16.24 -4.83
C TYR A 77 26.56 15.19 -5.70
N LEU A 78 26.42 15.29 -7.03
CA LEU A 78 27.06 14.42 -8.00
C LEU A 78 28.19 15.18 -8.72
N SER A 79 29.29 14.48 -8.96
CA SER A 79 30.45 14.94 -9.72
C SER A 79 30.88 13.86 -10.70
N ASP A 80 31.85 14.13 -11.57
CA ASP A 80 32.34 13.17 -12.59
C ASP A 80 32.77 11.83 -11.97
N SER A 81 33.24 11.85 -10.72
CA SER A 81 33.64 10.66 -9.97
C SER A 81 32.57 10.09 -9.04
N LYS A 82 31.49 10.84 -8.74
CA LYS A 82 30.49 10.47 -7.71
C LYS A 82 29.10 10.27 -8.32
N LYS A 83 28.65 9.01 -8.33
CA LYS A 83 27.37 8.56 -8.87
C LYS A 83 26.45 8.00 -7.77
N ILE A 84 25.14 8.05 -8.01
CA ILE A 84 24.14 7.44 -7.12
C ILE A 84 24.11 5.93 -7.35
N SER A 85 24.53 5.16 -6.36
CA SER A 85 24.50 3.69 -6.38
C SER A 85 23.13 3.13 -6.02
N ARG A 86 22.47 3.67 -5.00
CA ARG A 86 21.14 3.23 -4.55
C ARG A 86 20.40 4.38 -3.87
N ILE A 87 19.08 4.42 -4.03
CA ILE A 87 18.17 5.31 -3.31
C ILE A 87 17.34 4.45 -2.36
N ILE A 88 17.30 4.84 -1.08
CA ILE A 88 16.54 4.15 -0.04
C ILE A 88 15.42 5.08 0.39
N TYR A 89 14.18 4.66 0.15
CA TYR A 89 12.99 5.35 0.65
C TYR A 89 12.59 4.69 1.96
N HIS A 90 12.65 5.45 3.06
CA HIS A 90 12.07 5.01 4.32
C HIS A 90 10.56 5.21 4.23
N GLY A 91 9.83 4.15 3.91
CA GLY A 91 8.39 4.14 4.14
C GLY A 91 8.16 4.19 5.65
N GLY A 92 7.55 5.28 6.13
CA GLY A 92 6.81 5.18 7.39
C GLY A 92 5.84 4.04 7.22
N GLN A 93 5.82 3.11 8.18
CA GLN A 93 4.87 2.01 8.23
C GLN A 93 3.49 2.52 7.80
N CYS A 94 2.97 1.99 6.69
CA CYS A 94 1.53 1.93 6.51
C CYS A 94 0.89 1.22 7.70
#